data_AF-A0A0M1J5F9-F1
#
_entry.id   AF-A0A0M1J5F9-F1
#
_cell.length_a   1.000
_cell.length_b   1.000
_cell.length_c   1.000
_cell.angle_alpha   90.00
_cell.angle_beta   90.00
_cell.angle_gamma   90.00
#
_symmetry.space_group_name_H-M   'P 1'
#
loop_
_entity.id
_entity.type
_entity.pdbx_description
1 polymer ?
#
loop_
_entity_poly.entity_id
_entity_poly.type
_entity_poly.pdbx_seq_one_letter_code
_entity_poly.pdbx_strand_id
1 'polypeptide(L)'
;LRPDLRTNDTRPNGKNNLITYTIGFADPRLNTNSILNAAAAAGGGQFFYADNADALANALNTVLDAISSQVGSSASVATNSTQIGSGSAVYQAKFDSGGWFGDLSAFSVDTTTGALVDADTSTTTVLDPTWHVVDRFPNPANRTILTYDPTATGTKGKLFTCANLNASQKTALGIGNDCNSTTDQGIWRLNYIRGDATHEEINAKRSDTGNETRQTSSTLVFRNRTRLDPLTENALTPDPWVLGDIINSNPVYVTIDDYNYRLLPGAEGTSYITFRNDSDYLGRRPMIYVGANDGMLHGFDASMTGSTIGKEMVAYVPNAVYSEFINFSSPAYNHRYFVDGSPTVGDASNTVFRALASASALSA
;
A
#
# COMPACT_ATOMS: atom_id res chain seq x y z
N LEU A 1 4.21 -43.86 33.13
CA LEU A 1 4.78 -44.87 32.21
C LEU A 1 3.78 -45.13 31.07
N ARG A 2 3.92 -44.41 29.96
CA ARG A 2 3.49 -44.88 28.63
C ARG A 2 4.74 -44.91 27.74
N PRO A 3 5.17 -46.08 27.26
CA PRO A 3 6.38 -46.25 26.47
C PRO A 3 6.03 -46.44 24.99
N ASP A 4 5.86 -45.35 24.24
CA ASP A 4 5.76 -45.39 22.78
C ASP A 4 5.98 -44.01 22.12
N LEU A 5 7.05 -43.31 22.50
CA LEU A 5 7.64 -42.31 21.62
C LEU A 5 8.54 -43.03 20.63
N ARG A 6 8.06 -43.20 19.39
CA ARG A 6 8.90 -43.57 18.24
C ARG A 6 10.02 -42.53 18.13
N THR A 7 11.28 -42.98 18.21
CA THR A 7 12.49 -42.14 18.15
C THR A 7 12.86 -41.70 16.73
N ASN A 8 11.89 -41.50 15.86
CA ASN A 8 12.10 -40.98 14.51
C ASN A 8 11.04 -39.94 14.21
N ASP A 9 11.24 -38.73 14.74
CA ASP A 9 10.44 -37.57 14.40
C ASP A 9 11.14 -36.76 13.30
N THR A 10 11.42 -37.39 12.17
CA THR A 10 11.44 -36.68 10.89
C THR A 10 9.98 -36.51 10.46
N ARG A 11 9.19 -35.77 11.24
CA ARG A 11 7.95 -35.20 10.72
C ARG A 11 8.35 -34.23 9.62
N PRO A 12 7.72 -34.26 8.44
CA PRO A 12 7.74 -33.10 7.57
C PRO A 12 7.28 -31.93 8.45
N ASN A 13 8.05 -30.85 8.50
CA ASN A 13 7.61 -29.58 9.08
C ASN A 13 6.37 -29.13 8.31
N GLY A 14 5.22 -29.69 8.67
CA GLY A 14 3.91 -29.23 8.25
C GLY A 14 3.78 -27.86 8.86
N LYS A 15 3.96 -26.82 8.03
CA LYS A 15 3.73 -25.44 8.43
C LYS A 15 2.32 -25.37 9.02
N ASN A 16 2.24 -25.08 10.30
CA ASN A 16 0.97 -24.89 10.97
C ASN A 16 0.51 -23.47 10.64
N ASN A 17 -0.62 -23.32 9.94
CA ASN A 17 -1.19 -22.02 9.59
C ASN A 17 -2.04 -21.41 10.75
N LEU A 18 -1.82 -21.87 11.98
CA LEU A 18 -2.54 -21.45 13.17
C LEU A 18 -1.68 -20.50 14.00
N ILE A 19 -2.02 -19.21 14.00
CA ILE A 19 -1.44 -18.24 14.92
C ILE A 19 -1.91 -18.54 16.34
N THR A 20 -0.99 -18.87 17.23
CA THR A 20 -1.32 -19.28 18.61
C THR A 20 -0.87 -18.23 19.60
N TYR A 21 -1.84 -17.54 20.21
CA TYR A 21 -1.60 -16.64 21.34
C TYR A 21 -1.86 -17.35 22.66
N THR A 22 -1.00 -17.14 23.65
CA THR A 22 -1.12 -17.79 24.96
C THR A 22 -1.12 -16.75 26.07
N ILE A 23 -2.07 -16.81 27.00
CA ILE A 23 -2.13 -15.88 28.14
C ILE A 23 -1.97 -16.66 29.44
N GLY A 24 -0.89 -16.39 30.17
CA GLY A 24 -0.69 -16.89 31.53
C GLY A 24 -1.32 -15.94 32.54
N PHE A 25 -2.35 -16.40 33.27
CA PHE A 25 -3.10 -15.55 34.20
C PHE A 25 -2.88 -15.95 35.66
N ALA A 26 -2.67 -14.94 36.52
CA ALA A 26 -2.74 -15.02 37.99
C ALA A 26 -1.81 -16.04 38.68
N ASP A 27 -0.77 -16.53 37.99
CA ASP A 27 0.27 -17.37 38.58
C ASP A 27 1.66 -16.80 38.23
N PRO A 28 2.40 -16.25 39.21
CA PRO A 28 3.75 -15.68 39.00
C PRO A 28 4.75 -16.64 38.35
N ARG A 29 4.54 -17.95 38.47
CA ARG A 29 5.39 -18.97 37.83
C ARG A 29 5.19 -19.02 36.31
N LEU A 30 4.12 -18.40 35.79
CA LEU A 30 3.85 -18.34 34.37
C LEU A 30 4.61 -17.24 33.64
N ASN A 31 5.05 -16.19 34.34
CA ASN A 31 5.79 -15.06 33.75
C ASN A 31 7.02 -15.50 32.95
N THR A 32 7.70 -16.57 33.37
CA THR A 32 8.89 -17.13 32.70
C THR A 32 8.66 -18.53 32.13
N ASN A 33 7.41 -18.92 31.88
CA ASN A 33 7.10 -20.27 31.44
C ASN A 33 7.58 -20.52 30.00
N SER A 34 8.66 -21.29 29.89
CA SER A 34 9.29 -21.63 28.62
C SER A 34 8.39 -22.46 27.70
N ILE A 35 7.45 -23.24 28.24
CA ILE A 35 6.55 -24.09 27.45
C ILE A 35 5.46 -23.24 26.80
N LEU A 36 4.84 -22.32 27.54
CA LEU A 36 3.80 -21.44 26.99
C LEU A 36 4.38 -20.46 25.97
N ASN A 37 5.58 -19.94 26.24
CA ASN A 37 6.30 -19.11 25.28
C ASN A 37 6.70 -19.89 24.02
N ALA A 38 7.26 -21.10 24.18
CA ALA A 38 7.61 -21.93 23.04
C ALA A 38 6.39 -22.39 22.23
N ALA A 39 5.24 -22.64 22.89
CA ALA A 39 3.99 -23.01 22.22
C ALA A 39 3.44 -21.86 21.37
N ALA A 40 3.44 -20.63 21.91
CA ALA A 40 3.05 -19.44 21.16
C ALA A 40 3.99 -19.21 19.96
N ALA A 41 5.30 -19.25 20.19
CA ALA A 41 6.32 -19.06 19.15
C ALA A 41 6.25 -20.13 18.05
N ALA A 42 6.04 -21.41 18.40
CA ALA A 42 5.87 -22.49 17.43
C ALA A 42 4.59 -22.35 16.59
N GLY A 43 3.57 -21.70 17.14
CA GLY A 43 2.38 -21.27 16.42
C GLY A 43 2.51 -19.91 15.75
N GLY A 44 3.68 -19.25 15.75
CA GLY A 44 3.83 -17.91 15.15
C GLY A 44 3.08 -16.77 15.86
N GLY A 45 2.63 -16.98 17.11
CA GLY A 45 2.00 -15.97 17.94
C GLY A 45 2.84 -15.62 19.19
N GLN A 46 2.24 -14.93 20.14
CA GLN A 46 2.94 -14.39 21.33
C GLN A 46 2.36 -14.89 22.65
N PHE A 47 3.21 -14.98 23.67
CA PHE A 47 2.83 -15.22 25.06
C PHE A 47 2.67 -13.89 25.82
N PHE A 48 1.55 -13.76 26.53
CA PHE A 48 1.26 -12.64 27.42
C PHE A 48 1.15 -13.15 28.86
N TYR A 49 1.66 -12.37 29.81
CA TYR A 49 1.48 -12.61 31.23
C TYR A 49 0.56 -11.52 31.82
N ALA A 50 -0.43 -11.94 32.60
CA ALA A 50 -1.34 -11.05 33.31
C ALA A 50 -1.45 -11.48 34.78
N ASP A 51 -1.14 -10.59 35.70
CA ASP A 51 -1.22 -10.82 37.16
C ASP A 51 -2.47 -10.21 37.81
N ASN A 52 -3.23 -9.41 37.05
CA ASN A 52 -4.45 -8.75 37.50
C ASN A 52 -5.48 -8.63 36.37
N ALA A 53 -6.71 -8.22 36.71
CA ALA A 53 -7.82 -8.14 35.78
C ALA A 53 -7.60 -7.14 34.63
N ASP A 54 -6.98 -5.99 34.91
CA ASP A 54 -6.69 -4.97 33.89
C ASP A 54 -5.62 -5.46 32.91
N ALA A 55 -4.57 -6.12 33.40
CA ALA A 55 -3.55 -6.75 32.57
C ALA A 55 -4.12 -7.87 31.69
N LEU A 56 -5.08 -8.64 32.20
CA LEU A 56 -5.77 -9.67 31.42
C LEU A 56 -6.64 -9.05 30.32
N ALA A 57 -7.38 -7.98 30.65
CA ALA A 57 -8.19 -7.25 29.68
C ALA A 57 -7.32 -6.65 28.56
N ASN A 58 -6.18 -6.06 28.91
CA ASN A 58 -5.23 -5.53 27.93
C ASN A 58 -4.65 -6.64 27.04
N ALA A 59 -4.21 -7.76 27.62
CA ALA A 59 -3.68 -8.88 26.84
C ALA A 59 -4.73 -9.47 25.88
N LEU A 60 -5.99 -9.58 26.32
CA LEU A 60 -7.09 -10.03 25.47
C LEU A 60 -7.39 -9.03 24.33
N ASN A 61 -7.36 -7.73 24.61
CA ASN A 61 -7.54 -6.69 23.59
C ASN A 61 -6.40 -6.73 22.57
N THR A 62 -5.13 -6.81 23.00
CA THR A 62 -3.98 -6.95 22.08
C THR A 62 -4.11 -8.20 21.20
N VAL A 63 -4.52 -9.34 21.77
CA VAL A 63 -4.74 -10.56 20.99
C VAL A 63 -5.88 -10.40 19.99
N LEU A 64 -7.00 -9.79 20.38
CA LEU A 64 -8.14 -9.55 19.50
C LEU A 64 -7.79 -8.56 18.39
N ASP A 65 -7.03 -7.51 18.68
CA ASP A 65 -6.55 -6.53 17.71
C ASP A 65 -5.56 -7.18 16.72
N ALA A 66 -4.65 -8.03 17.21
CA ALA A 66 -3.74 -8.78 16.34
C ALA A 66 -4.46 -9.80 15.46
N ILE A 67 -5.51 -10.45 15.95
CA ILE A 67 -6.37 -11.31 15.12
C ILE A 67 -7.14 -10.48 14.09
N SER A 68 -7.71 -9.35 14.50
CA SER A 68 -8.46 -8.45 13.62
C SER A 68 -7.60 -7.84 12.50
N SER A 69 -6.34 -7.51 12.80
CA SER A 69 -5.37 -7.04 11.80
C SER A 69 -4.91 -8.16 10.87
N GLN A 70 -4.80 -9.39 11.36
CA GLN A 70 -4.42 -10.55 10.55
C GLN A 70 -5.54 -11.04 9.60
N VAL A 71 -6.81 -10.84 9.96
CA VAL A 71 -7.98 -11.37 9.21
C VAL A 71 -8.18 -10.73 7.83
N GLY A 72 -7.42 -9.70 7.46
CA GLY A 72 -7.63 -8.97 6.19
C GLY A 72 -6.50 -8.95 5.17
N SER A 73 -5.35 -9.60 5.32
CA SER A 73 -4.32 -9.54 4.25
C SER A 73 -4.67 -10.42 3.04
N SER A 74 -5.62 -9.98 2.21
CA SER A 74 -5.80 -10.51 0.86
C SER A 74 -4.90 -9.77 -0.12
N ALA A 75 -4.29 -10.50 -1.05
CA ALA A 75 -3.28 -9.98 -1.96
C ALA A 75 -3.69 -10.21 -3.42
N SER A 76 -3.79 -9.14 -4.20
CA SER A 76 -3.91 -9.25 -5.67
C SER A 76 -2.53 -9.38 -6.29
N VAL A 77 -2.40 -10.21 -7.32
CA VAL A 77 -1.10 -10.56 -7.94
C VAL A 77 -1.14 -10.24 -9.43
N ALA A 78 -0.08 -9.59 -9.91
CA ALA A 78 0.16 -9.31 -11.32
C ALA A 78 1.52 -9.87 -11.75
N THR A 79 1.63 -10.32 -13.00
CA THR A 79 2.87 -10.86 -13.55
C THR A 79 3.27 -10.05 -14.79
N ASN A 80 4.55 -9.75 -14.98
CA ASN A 80 5.01 -9.06 -16.21
C ASN A 80 5.09 -9.97 -17.44
N SER A 81 4.95 -11.28 -17.28
CA SER A 81 5.05 -12.23 -18.39
C SER A 81 4.18 -13.45 -18.17
N THR A 82 3.62 -13.98 -19.26
CA THR A 82 2.92 -15.27 -19.30
C THR A 82 3.88 -16.45 -19.51
N GLN A 83 5.17 -16.18 -19.71
CA GLN A 83 6.25 -17.16 -19.84
C GLN A 83 7.42 -16.79 -18.92
N ILE A 84 8.05 -17.79 -18.32
CA ILE A 84 9.21 -17.57 -17.44
C ILE A 84 10.44 -17.30 -18.32
N GLY A 85 11.12 -16.18 -18.08
CA GLY A 85 12.30 -15.73 -18.81
C GLY A 85 13.14 -14.74 -17.98
N SER A 86 14.28 -14.32 -18.51
CA SER A 86 15.13 -13.32 -17.84
C SER A 86 14.34 -12.05 -17.57
N GLY A 87 14.24 -11.64 -16.30
CA GLY A 87 13.47 -10.46 -15.88
C GLY A 87 12.00 -10.75 -15.56
N SER A 88 11.56 -12.01 -15.53
CA SER A 88 10.24 -12.37 -15.00
C SER A 88 10.10 -11.94 -13.54
N ALA A 89 8.98 -11.29 -13.25
CA ALA A 89 8.67 -10.73 -11.96
C ALA A 89 7.19 -10.93 -11.61
N VAL A 90 6.95 -11.13 -10.32
CA VAL A 90 5.62 -11.16 -9.71
C VAL A 90 5.47 -9.91 -8.87
N TYR A 91 4.43 -9.13 -9.14
CA TYR A 91 4.04 -7.98 -8.35
C TYR A 91 2.83 -8.37 -7.50
N GLN A 92 2.91 -8.10 -6.22
CA GLN A 92 1.87 -8.44 -5.26
C GLN A 92 1.43 -7.18 -4.54
N ALA A 93 0.17 -6.81 -4.74
CA ALA A 93 -0.49 -5.84 -3.89
C ALA A 93 -1.06 -6.53 -2.65
N LYS A 94 -1.06 -5.84 -1.52
CA LYS A 94 -1.56 -6.32 -0.23
C LYS A 94 -2.29 -5.20 0.48
N PHE A 95 -3.12 -5.59 1.44
CA PHE A 95 -3.63 -4.67 2.46
C PHE A 95 -3.57 -5.24 3.87
N ASP A 96 -3.77 -4.35 4.83
CA ASP A 96 -3.86 -4.62 6.26
C ASP A 96 -5.22 -4.09 6.76
N SER A 97 -6.08 -4.95 7.30
CA SER A 97 -7.42 -4.54 7.77
C SER A 97 -7.43 -3.87 9.15
N GLY A 98 -6.35 -4.00 9.92
CA GLY A 98 -6.24 -3.36 11.22
C GLY A 98 -5.99 -1.87 11.08
N GLY A 99 -5.15 -1.50 10.11
CA GLY A 99 -4.80 -0.11 9.83
C GLY A 99 -5.36 0.48 8.54
N TRP A 100 -5.88 -0.34 7.63
CA TRP A 100 -6.22 0.03 6.25
C TRP A 100 -5.02 0.64 5.51
N PHE A 101 -3.91 -0.10 5.56
CA PHE A 101 -2.67 0.23 4.86
C PHE A 101 -2.52 -0.67 3.64
N GLY A 102 -1.97 -0.13 2.55
CA GLY A 102 -1.65 -0.89 1.36
C GLY A 102 -0.16 -1.05 1.13
N ASP A 103 0.19 -2.10 0.41
CA ASP A 103 1.56 -2.41 0.01
C ASP A 103 1.53 -2.91 -1.43
N LEU A 104 2.55 -2.54 -2.20
CA LEU A 104 2.91 -3.20 -3.45
C LEU A 104 4.38 -3.64 -3.38
N SER A 105 4.60 -4.92 -3.61
CA SER A 105 5.92 -5.55 -3.55
C SER A 105 6.22 -6.29 -4.86
N ALA A 106 7.48 -6.35 -5.27
CA ALA A 106 7.92 -7.11 -6.44
C ALA A 106 8.90 -8.21 -6.06
N PHE A 107 8.72 -9.38 -6.66
CA PHE A 107 9.56 -10.55 -6.47
C PHE A 107 10.13 -10.97 -7.82
N SER A 108 11.45 -11.17 -7.87
CA SER A 108 12.08 -11.79 -9.03
C SER A 108 11.69 -13.27 -9.10
N VAL A 109 11.64 -13.83 -10.31
CA VAL A 109 11.37 -15.26 -10.53
C VAL A 109 12.64 -15.96 -10.99
N ASP A 110 12.98 -17.06 -10.33
CA ASP A 110 14.06 -17.94 -10.75
C ASP A 110 13.67 -18.60 -12.07
N THR A 111 14.49 -18.40 -13.11
CA THR A 111 14.17 -18.84 -14.46
C THR A 111 14.33 -20.33 -14.70
N THR A 112 14.98 -21.04 -13.77
CA THR A 112 15.22 -22.49 -13.86
C THR A 112 14.13 -23.27 -13.12
N THR A 113 13.69 -22.76 -11.98
CA THR A 113 12.74 -23.43 -11.08
C THR A 113 11.34 -22.84 -11.11
N GLY A 114 11.19 -21.59 -11.56
CA GLY A 114 9.95 -20.82 -11.50
C GLY A 114 9.57 -20.36 -10.09
N ALA A 115 10.43 -20.56 -9.10
CA ALA A 115 10.20 -20.10 -7.74
C ALA A 115 10.44 -18.58 -7.61
N LEU A 116 9.79 -17.95 -6.63
CA LEU A 116 10.12 -16.58 -6.26
C LEU A 116 11.50 -16.55 -5.61
N VAL A 117 12.31 -15.56 -5.99
CA VAL A 117 13.64 -15.33 -5.44
C VAL A 117 13.52 -14.51 -4.18
N ASP A 118 14.13 -15.00 -3.12
CA ASP A 118 14.30 -14.28 -1.86
C ASP A 118 15.41 -13.24 -1.98
N ALA A 119 15.07 -11.97 -1.84
CA ALA A 119 16.05 -10.89 -1.96
C ALA A 119 17.02 -10.83 -0.76
N ASP A 120 16.60 -11.34 0.41
CA ASP A 120 17.45 -11.41 1.61
C ASP A 120 17.60 -12.86 2.09
N THR A 121 18.69 -13.49 1.65
CA THR A 121 19.06 -14.85 2.07
C THR A 121 19.44 -14.98 3.55
N SER A 122 19.47 -13.89 4.33
CA SER A 122 19.88 -13.89 5.73
C SER A 122 18.78 -14.32 6.70
N THR A 123 17.50 -14.24 6.29
CA THR A 123 16.36 -14.71 7.10
C THR A 123 15.66 -15.87 6.40
N THR A 124 15.52 -17.03 7.07
CA THR A 124 15.05 -18.26 6.40
C THR A 124 13.54 -18.46 6.48
N THR A 125 12.76 -17.46 6.90
CA THR A 125 11.36 -17.64 7.29
C THR A 125 10.35 -16.75 6.57
N VAL A 126 10.78 -15.66 5.93
CA VAL A 126 9.91 -14.74 5.18
C VAL A 126 10.56 -14.50 3.83
N LEU A 127 9.77 -14.52 2.75
CA LEU A 127 10.27 -14.22 1.42
C LEU A 127 10.39 -12.70 1.27
N ASP A 128 11.62 -12.21 1.07
CA ASP A 128 11.86 -10.78 0.93
C ASP A 128 11.72 -10.32 -0.54
N PRO A 129 10.95 -9.25 -0.80
CA PRO A 129 10.77 -8.74 -2.15
C PRO A 129 12.06 -8.08 -2.66
N THR A 130 12.23 -8.10 -3.98
CA THR A 130 13.28 -7.30 -4.65
C THR A 130 13.13 -5.81 -4.35
N TRP A 131 11.88 -5.34 -4.22
CA TRP A 131 11.56 -4.03 -3.70
C TRP A 131 10.12 -3.98 -3.16
N HIS A 132 9.91 -3.08 -2.22
CA HIS A 132 8.60 -2.71 -1.69
C HIS A 132 8.39 -1.20 -1.90
N VAL A 133 7.22 -0.79 -2.39
CA VAL A 133 6.93 0.63 -2.69
C VAL A 133 7.02 1.56 -1.49
N VAL A 134 6.80 1.07 -0.26
CA VAL A 134 6.79 1.93 0.93
C VAL A 134 8.19 2.46 1.22
N ASP A 135 9.23 1.63 1.06
CA ASP A 135 10.63 2.01 1.24
C ASP A 135 11.11 3.03 0.20
N ARG A 136 10.33 3.18 -0.88
CA ARG A 136 10.67 3.97 -2.07
C ARG A 136 9.66 5.09 -2.31
N PHE A 137 8.75 5.32 -1.38
CA PHE A 137 7.73 6.34 -1.51
C PHE A 137 8.36 7.75 -1.51
N PRO A 138 8.09 8.61 -2.50
CA PRO A 138 8.72 9.92 -2.54
C PRO A 138 8.22 10.81 -1.40
N ASN A 139 9.09 11.74 -0.95
CA ASN A 139 8.67 12.82 -0.07
C ASN A 139 7.44 13.55 -0.68
N PRO A 140 6.44 13.95 0.14
CA PRO A 140 5.21 14.61 -0.34
C PRO A 140 5.42 15.81 -1.27
N ALA A 141 6.49 16.58 -1.06
CA ALA A 141 6.85 17.73 -1.90
C ALA A 141 7.33 17.31 -3.31
N ASN A 142 7.89 16.11 -3.44
CA ASN A 142 8.46 15.57 -4.68
C ASN A 142 7.49 14.65 -5.45
N ARG A 143 6.31 14.37 -4.91
CA ARG A 143 5.30 13.55 -5.58
C ARG A 143 4.64 14.29 -6.74
N THR A 144 4.59 13.62 -7.89
CA THR A 144 3.86 14.09 -9.07
C THR A 144 2.45 13.52 -9.03
N ILE A 145 1.53 14.29 -8.44
CA ILE A 145 0.13 13.91 -8.31
C ILE A 145 -0.68 14.78 -9.26
N LEU A 146 -1.49 14.15 -10.10
CA LEU A 146 -2.32 14.78 -11.12
C LEU A 146 -3.80 14.80 -10.67
N THR A 147 -4.55 15.77 -11.18
CA THR A 147 -6.00 15.87 -11.05
C THR A 147 -6.58 16.42 -12.35
N TYR A 148 -7.90 16.40 -12.50
CA TYR A 148 -8.59 16.88 -13.68
C TYR A 148 -9.48 18.08 -13.36
N ASP A 149 -9.27 19.20 -14.06
CA ASP A 149 -10.17 20.36 -14.02
C ASP A 149 -11.10 20.37 -15.24
N PRO A 150 -12.39 20.00 -15.09
CA PRO A 150 -13.33 19.97 -16.20
C PRO A 150 -13.62 21.36 -16.77
N THR A 151 -13.41 22.41 -15.97
CA THR A 151 -13.77 23.81 -16.28
C THR A 151 -12.65 24.57 -17.00
N ALA A 152 -11.42 24.04 -17.03
CA ALA A 152 -10.31 24.67 -17.71
C ALA A 152 -10.53 24.73 -19.24
N THR A 153 -10.17 25.87 -19.84
CA THR A 153 -10.28 26.13 -21.29
C THR A 153 -9.09 25.60 -22.12
N GLY A 154 -8.08 25.02 -21.48
CA GLY A 154 -6.87 24.46 -22.10
C GLY A 154 -6.53 23.08 -21.55
N THR A 155 -5.26 22.85 -21.17
CA THR A 155 -4.86 21.59 -20.51
C THR A 155 -5.66 21.39 -19.23
N LYS A 156 -6.54 20.39 -19.26
CA LYS A 156 -7.43 20.02 -18.15
C LYS A 156 -6.77 19.13 -17.11
N GLY A 157 -5.72 18.40 -17.48
CA GLY A 157 -4.84 17.74 -16.51
C GLY A 157 -4.03 18.77 -15.74
N LYS A 158 -4.12 18.76 -14.42
CA LYS A 158 -3.46 19.72 -13.52
C LYS A 158 -2.65 18.96 -12.47
N LEU A 159 -1.62 19.59 -11.90
CA LEU A 159 -0.99 19.07 -10.68
C LEU A 159 -1.94 19.26 -9.50
N PHE A 160 -2.01 18.28 -8.61
CA PHE A 160 -2.83 18.30 -7.39
C PHE A 160 -2.18 19.19 -6.32
N THR A 161 -2.27 20.50 -6.54
CA THR A 161 -1.77 21.56 -5.65
C THR A 161 -2.84 22.65 -5.52
N CYS A 162 -2.89 23.37 -4.40
CA CYS A 162 -3.98 24.31 -4.13
C CYS A 162 -4.15 25.36 -5.24
N ALA A 163 -3.05 25.86 -5.80
CA ALA A 163 -3.06 26.84 -6.89
C ALA A 163 -3.75 26.35 -8.17
N ASN A 164 -3.79 25.02 -8.38
CA ASN A 164 -4.31 24.39 -9.58
C ASN A 164 -5.72 23.80 -9.40
N LEU A 165 -6.28 23.83 -8.19
CA LEU A 165 -7.64 23.36 -7.92
C LEU A 165 -8.67 24.40 -8.32
N ASN A 166 -9.77 23.96 -8.93
CA ASN A 166 -10.92 24.80 -9.20
C ASN A 166 -11.74 25.09 -7.91
N ALA A 167 -12.72 25.99 -8.01
CA ALA A 167 -13.51 26.42 -6.86
C ALA A 167 -14.23 25.24 -6.17
N SER A 168 -14.87 24.35 -6.93
CA SER A 168 -15.59 23.20 -6.37
C SER A 168 -14.66 22.21 -5.66
N GLN A 169 -13.48 21.95 -6.21
CA GLN A 169 -12.45 21.11 -5.59
C GLN A 169 -11.94 21.71 -4.28
N LYS A 170 -11.70 23.03 -4.23
CA LYS A 170 -11.30 23.72 -3.00
C LYS A 170 -12.39 23.62 -1.93
N THR A 171 -13.64 23.87 -2.30
CA THR A 171 -14.78 23.74 -1.39
C THR A 171 -14.91 22.31 -0.83
N ALA A 172 -14.77 21.29 -1.67
CA ALA A 172 -14.85 19.89 -1.23
C ALA A 172 -13.74 19.51 -0.25
N LEU A 173 -12.54 20.08 -0.42
CA LEU A 173 -11.44 19.93 0.54
C LEU A 173 -11.56 20.84 1.77
N GLY A 174 -12.56 21.71 1.84
CA GLY A 174 -12.71 22.71 2.89
C GLY A 174 -11.62 23.81 2.87
N ILE A 175 -10.97 24.01 1.72
CA ILE A 175 -9.96 25.05 1.52
C ILE A 175 -10.67 26.39 1.35
N GLY A 176 -10.23 27.39 2.10
CA GLY A 176 -10.62 28.79 1.91
C GLY A 176 -10.07 29.38 0.62
N ASN A 177 -10.07 30.71 0.50
CA ASN A 177 -9.57 31.36 -0.71
C ASN A 177 -8.05 31.60 -0.71
N ASP A 178 -7.35 31.29 0.40
CA ASP A 178 -5.91 31.53 0.54
C ASP A 178 -5.10 30.23 0.58
N CYS A 179 -4.40 29.93 -0.52
CA CYS A 179 -3.53 28.77 -0.64
C CYS A 179 -2.25 28.83 0.21
N ASN A 180 -1.93 29.98 0.81
CA ASN A 180 -0.76 30.16 1.67
C ASN A 180 -1.12 30.14 3.16
N SER A 181 -2.39 29.93 3.50
CA SER A 181 -2.81 29.91 4.89
C SER A 181 -2.14 28.76 5.64
N THR A 182 -1.47 29.11 6.74
CA THR A 182 -0.85 28.14 7.65
C THR A 182 -1.83 27.61 8.70
N THR A 183 -3.06 28.15 8.76
CA THR A 183 -4.10 27.77 9.73
C THR A 183 -5.33 27.13 9.10
N ASP A 184 -5.35 27.00 7.77
CA ASP A 184 -6.46 26.43 7.02
C ASP A 184 -6.35 24.89 7.00
N GLN A 185 -7.29 24.23 7.70
CA GLN A 185 -7.37 22.77 7.73
C GLN A 185 -7.58 22.14 6.35
N GLY A 186 -8.18 22.84 5.39
CA GLY A 186 -8.30 22.36 4.02
C GLY A 186 -6.93 22.28 3.32
N ILE A 187 -6.04 23.23 3.58
CA ILE A 187 -4.65 23.19 3.07
C ILE A 187 -3.89 22.05 3.73
N TRP A 188 -4.04 21.89 5.04
CA TRP A 188 -3.44 20.77 5.75
C TRP A 188 -3.96 19.42 5.20
N ARG A 189 -5.26 19.32 4.89
CA ARG A 189 -5.87 18.10 4.34
C ARG A 189 -5.35 17.79 2.95
N LEU A 190 -5.22 18.81 2.10
CA LEU A 190 -4.57 18.66 0.80
C LEU A 190 -3.17 18.07 0.94
N ASN A 191 -2.36 18.62 1.84
CA ASN A 191 -1.00 18.13 2.09
C ASN A 191 -1.00 16.72 2.70
N TYR A 192 -1.95 16.41 3.59
CA TYR A 192 -2.13 15.07 4.17
C TYR A 192 -2.38 13.99 3.11
N ILE A 193 -3.26 14.27 2.13
CA ILE A 193 -3.51 13.37 0.99
C ILE A 193 -2.24 13.20 0.14
N ARG A 194 -1.45 14.26 0.00
CA ARG A 194 -0.13 14.18 -0.65
C ARG A 194 0.91 13.40 0.17
N GLY A 195 0.62 13.03 1.42
CA GLY A 195 1.47 12.23 2.28
C GLY A 195 2.16 13.00 3.40
N ASP A 196 1.83 14.28 3.60
CA ASP A 196 2.35 15.06 4.72
C ASP A 196 1.70 14.60 6.04
N ALA A 197 2.51 14.39 7.08
CA ALA A 197 2.04 13.84 8.34
C ALA A 197 2.15 14.81 9.53
N THR A 198 2.35 16.10 9.25
CA THR A 198 2.59 17.13 10.28
C THR A 198 1.36 17.44 11.13
N HIS A 199 0.15 17.16 10.62
CA HIS A 199 -1.13 17.41 11.28
C HIS A 199 -1.90 16.12 11.61
N GLU A 200 -1.22 14.98 11.58
CA GLU A 200 -1.76 13.69 12.02
C GLU A 200 -1.77 13.60 13.53
N GLU A 201 -2.80 12.98 14.10
CA GLU A 201 -2.77 12.54 15.50
C GLU A 201 -1.51 11.70 15.75
N ILE A 202 -0.89 11.91 16.90
CA ILE A 202 0.31 11.17 17.29
C ILE A 202 -0.13 9.88 17.99
N ASN A 203 0.39 8.74 17.53
CA ASN A 203 0.37 7.50 18.28
C ASN A 203 1.56 7.51 19.26
N ALA A 204 1.38 7.07 20.50
CA ALA A 204 2.42 7.03 21.53
C ALA A 204 3.66 6.19 21.16
N LYS A 205 3.60 5.42 20.05
CA LYS A 205 4.68 4.57 19.53
C LYS A 205 5.20 5.00 18.14
N ARG A 206 4.81 6.17 17.64
CA ARG A 206 5.33 6.75 16.37
C ARG A 206 6.81 7.08 16.53
N SER A 207 7.61 6.78 15.51
CA SER A 207 9.08 6.91 15.57
C SER A 207 9.58 8.37 15.64
N ASP A 208 8.74 9.35 15.32
CA ASP A 208 9.10 10.76 15.25
C ASP A 208 8.64 11.63 16.43
N THR A 209 7.94 11.06 17.42
CA THR A 209 7.46 11.80 18.58
C THR A 209 7.54 10.96 19.86
N GLY A 210 8.22 11.51 20.87
CA GLY A 210 8.65 10.79 22.07
C GLY A 210 7.51 10.17 22.89
N ASN A 211 7.93 9.29 23.81
CA ASN A 211 7.07 8.58 24.76
C ASN A 211 5.91 9.47 25.28
N GLU A 212 4.70 8.92 25.18
CA GLU A 212 3.47 9.26 25.92
C GLU A 212 2.30 9.93 25.16
N THR A 213 1.18 9.21 25.19
CA THR A 213 -0.23 9.62 24.95
C THR A 213 -0.63 10.12 23.56
N ARG A 214 -1.79 9.65 23.09
CA ARG A 214 -2.51 10.22 21.94
C ARG A 214 -2.73 11.71 22.17
N GLN A 215 -1.88 12.56 21.59
CA GLN A 215 -2.02 14.01 21.70
C GLN A 215 -2.98 14.52 20.63
N THR A 216 -4.19 14.86 21.04
CA THR A 216 -5.12 15.64 20.22
C THR A 216 -4.84 17.13 20.49
N SER A 217 -4.21 17.80 19.53
CA SER A 217 -3.99 19.26 19.53
C SER A 217 -4.95 19.91 18.53
N SER A 218 -5.19 21.22 18.64
CA SER A 218 -5.91 21.98 17.60
C SER A 218 -5.23 21.91 16.22
N THR A 219 -3.98 21.45 16.17
CA THR A 219 -3.18 21.24 14.95
C THR A 219 -3.02 19.77 14.56
N LEU A 220 -3.42 18.80 15.40
CA LEU A 220 -3.30 17.37 15.10
C LEU A 220 -4.71 16.82 14.90
N VAL A 221 -5.22 17.02 13.69
CA VAL A 221 -6.65 16.86 13.35
C VAL A 221 -6.91 15.73 12.36
N PHE A 222 -5.87 15.07 11.85
CA PHE A 222 -6.01 13.99 10.89
C PHE A 222 -5.73 12.61 11.49
N ARG A 223 -6.31 11.59 10.87
CA ARG A 223 -6.03 10.18 11.16
C ARG A 223 -4.52 9.92 11.17
N ASN A 224 -4.07 9.18 12.18
CA ASN A 224 -2.73 8.66 12.27
C ASN A 224 -2.52 7.52 11.23
N ARG A 225 -1.41 7.55 10.51
CA ARG A 225 -1.02 6.50 9.56
C ARG A 225 0.21 5.68 10.01
N THR A 226 0.48 5.62 11.30
CA THR A 226 1.54 4.77 11.86
C THR A 226 1.09 3.32 11.85
N ARG A 227 1.85 2.46 11.17
CA ARG A 227 1.64 1.01 11.18
C ARG A 227 2.43 0.40 12.32
N LEU A 228 1.76 -0.39 13.16
CA LEU A 228 2.40 -1.11 14.26
C LEU A 228 2.54 -2.59 13.93
N ASP A 229 3.64 -3.19 14.37
CA ASP A 229 3.82 -4.63 14.38
C ASP A 229 2.79 -5.27 15.33
N PRO A 230 1.97 -6.25 14.90
CA PRO A 230 0.91 -6.82 15.73
C PRO A 230 1.41 -7.57 16.99
N LEU A 231 2.67 -7.97 17.03
CA LEU A 231 3.24 -8.76 18.13
C LEU A 231 4.00 -7.85 19.11
N THR A 232 4.89 -7.02 18.57
CA THR A 232 5.77 -6.16 19.37
C THR A 232 5.15 -4.79 19.63
N GLU A 233 4.10 -4.43 18.91
CA GLU A 233 3.45 -3.11 18.91
C GLU A 233 4.40 -1.95 18.56
N ASN A 234 5.60 -2.22 18.07
CA ASN A 234 6.54 -1.19 17.63
C ASN A 234 6.11 -0.65 16.27
N ALA A 235 6.40 0.63 16.00
CA ALA A 235 6.20 1.19 14.68
C ALA A 235 7.08 0.46 13.64
N LEU A 236 6.44 0.04 12.55
CA LEU A 236 7.13 -0.52 11.40
C LEU A 236 7.72 0.60 10.55
N THR A 237 8.92 0.37 10.02
CA THR A 237 9.53 1.28 9.06
C THR A 237 9.10 0.92 7.64
N PRO A 238 8.78 1.89 6.78
CA PRO A 238 8.76 3.33 7.05
C PRO A 238 7.47 3.79 7.75
N ASP A 239 7.61 4.83 8.58
CA ASP A 239 6.53 5.47 9.32
C ASP A 239 6.56 6.97 8.97
N PRO A 240 5.45 7.57 8.51
CA PRO A 240 4.09 7.01 8.36
C PRO A 240 3.89 6.19 7.08
N TRP A 241 2.86 5.33 7.09
CA TRP A 241 2.46 4.49 5.95
C TRP A 241 1.49 5.24 5.03
N VAL A 242 2.01 5.78 3.92
CA VAL A 242 1.26 6.74 3.09
C VAL A 242 0.30 6.08 2.11
N LEU A 243 0.63 4.89 1.60
CA LEU A 243 -0.19 4.18 0.61
C LEU A 243 -1.44 3.58 1.26
N GLY A 244 -2.61 3.94 0.73
CA GLY A 244 -3.90 3.36 1.15
C GLY A 244 -4.02 1.88 0.77
N ASP A 245 -4.92 1.17 1.43
CA ASP A 245 -5.19 -0.24 1.16
C ASP A 245 -5.52 -0.54 -0.31
N ILE A 246 -5.08 -1.71 -0.78
CA ILE A 246 -5.35 -2.22 -2.13
C ILE A 246 -6.12 -3.53 -1.98
N ILE A 247 -7.45 -3.49 -2.13
CA ILE A 247 -8.33 -4.63 -1.82
C ILE A 247 -8.78 -5.32 -3.11
N ASN A 248 -9.48 -4.58 -3.98
CA ASN A 248 -10.10 -5.11 -5.20
C ASN A 248 -9.37 -4.62 -6.48
N SER A 249 -8.30 -3.84 -6.33
CA SER A 249 -7.48 -3.41 -7.46
C SER A 249 -6.39 -4.44 -7.76
N ASN A 250 -6.43 -5.00 -8.96
CA ASN A 250 -5.34 -5.81 -9.49
C ASN A 250 -4.30 -4.87 -10.11
N PRO A 251 -3.02 -4.95 -9.69
CA PRO A 251 -1.96 -4.20 -10.34
C PRO A 251 -1.87 -4.55 -11.83
N VAL A 252 -1.54 -3.58 -12.66
CA VAL A 252 -1.37 -3.79 -14.11
C VAL A 252 0.00 -3.33 -14.53
N TYR A 253 0.82 -4.30 -14.96
CA TYR A 253 2.13 -4.05 -15.55
C TYR A 253 1.98 -3.53 -16.98
N VAL A 254 2.71 -2.47 -17.30
CA VAL A 254 2.68 -1.77 -18.60
C VAL A 254 4.09 -1.59 -19.10
N THR A 255 4.34 -2.02 -20.33
CA THR A 255 5.61 -1.84 -21.02
C THR A 255 5.37 -1.37 -22.46
N ILE A 256 5.98 -2.05 -23.43
CA ILE A 256 5.91 -1.81 -24.87
C ILE A 256 4.95 -2.80 -25.58
N ASP A 257 3.86 -3.15 -24.91
CA ASP A 257 2.87 -4.14 -25.37
C ASP A 257 2.26 -3.82 -26.74
N ASP A 258 2.14 -4.84 -27.59
CA ASP A 258 1.50 -4.72 -28.91
C ASP A 258 0.02 -5.08 -28.83
N TYR A 259 -0.86 -4.09 -28.92
CA TYR A 259 -2.32 -4.30 -28.98
C TYR A 259 -2.81 -4.66 -30.38
N ASN A 260 -1.89 -4.87 -31.34
CA ASN A 260 -2.16 -5.23 -32.73
C ASN A 260 -3.01 -4.21 -33.50
N TYR A 261 -3.02 -2.95 -33.07
CA TYR A 261 -3.74 -1.88 -33.79
C TYR A 261 -3.18 -1.57 -35.17
N ARG A 262 -2.03 -2.15 -35.54
CA ARG A 262 -1.52 -2.17 -36.92
C ARG A 262 -2.50 -2.81 -37.92
N LEU A 263 -3.44 -3.63 -37.42
CA LEU A 263 -4.48 -4.27 -38.23
C LEU A 263 -5.70 -3.36 -38.47
N LEU A 264 -5.78 -2.20 -37.81
CA LEU A 264 -6.85 -1.23 -38.07
C LEU A 264 -6.72 -0.68 -39.50
N PRO A 265 -7.84 -0.53 -40.24
CA PRO A 265 -7.79 0.06 -41.57
C PRO A 265 -7.42 1.55 -41.49
N GLY A 266 -6.77 2.07 -42.53
CA GLY A 266 -6.56 3.51 -42.69
C GLY A 266 -5.30 4.08 -42.01
N ALA A 267 -5.37 5.36 -41.66
CA ALA A 267 -4.24 6.11 -41.11
C ALA A 267 -3.93 5.68 -39.67
N GLU A 268 -4.91 5.14 -38.96
CA GLU A 268 -4.84 4.62 -37.61
C GLU A 268 -3.89 3.41 -37.55
N GLY A 269 -4.05 2.42 -38.42
CA GLY A 269 -3.12 1.27 -38.45
C GLY A 269 -1.69 1.66 -38.79
N THR A 270 -1.52 2.56 -39.76
CA THR A 270 -0.19 3.05 -40.18
C THR A 270 0.49 3.88 -39.08
N SER A 271 -0.24 4.79 -38.44
CA SER A 271 0.28 5.60 -37.34
C SER A 271 0.62 4.77 -36.11
N TYR A 272 -0.06 3.64 -35.88
CA TYR A 272 0.30 2.71 -34.82
C TYR A 272 1.68 2.08 -35.06
N ILE A 273 1.98 1.68 -36.30
CA ILE A 273 3.30 1.15 -36.65
C ILE A 273 4.39 2.19 -36.37
N THR A 274 4.16 3.45 -36.76
CA THR A 274 5.08 4.56 -36.47
C THR A 274 5.27 4.75 -34.96
N PHE A 275 4.18 4.76 -34.19
CA PHE A 275 4.22 4.89 -32.73
C PHE A 275 5.01 3.76 -32.07
N ARG A 276 4.84 2.51 -32.50
CA ARG A 276 5.55 1.35 -31.94
C ARG A 276 7.05 1.35 -32.26
N ASN A 277 7.44 1.95 -33.37
CA ASN A 277 8.84 2.08 -33.78
C ASN A 277 9.49 3.36 -33.25
N ASP A 278 8.73 4.24 -32.60
CA ASP A 278 9.24 5.48 -32.03
C ASP A 278 10.22 5.20 -30.88
N SER A 279 11.31 5.96 -30.82
CA SER A 279 12.35 5.76 -29.80
C SER A 279 11.84 5.99 -28.38
N ASP A 280 10.87 6.90 -28.18
CA ASP A 280 10.29 7.15 -26.86
C ASP A 280 9.41 5.98 -26.42
N TYR A 281 8.72 5.33 -27.36
CA TYR A 281 7.95 4.13 -27.10
C TYR A 281 8.87 2.94 -26.76
N LEU A 282 9.91 2.72 -27.56
CA LEU A 282 10.87 1.63 -27.33
C LEU A 282 11.71 1.84 -26.06
N GLY A 283 11.97 3.10 -25.69
CA GLY A 283 12.69 3.47 -24.47
C GLY A 283 11.82 3.60 -23.23
N ARG A 284 10.55 3.16 -23.29
CA ARG A 284 9.59 3.39 -22.22
C ARG A 284 9.95 2.62 -20.96
N ARG A 285 9.98 3.35 -19.83
CA ARG A 285 10.09 2.76 -18.50
C ARG A 285 8.94 1.77 -18.25
N PRO A 286 9.22 0.55 -17.77
CA PRO A 286 8.20 -0.35 -17.25
C PRO A 286 7.45 0.28 -16.08
N MET A 287 6.13 0.29 -16.15
CA MET A 287 5.27 0.88 -15.12
C MET A 287 4.35 -0.19 -14.55
N ILE A 288 3.96 -0.04 -13.29
CA ILE A 288 2.86 -0.80 -12.70
C ILE A 288 1.85 0.16 -12.12
N TYR A 289 0.59 -0.02 -12.51
CA TYR A 289 -0.51 0.83 -12.09
C TYR A 289 -1.45 0.09 -11.15
N VAL A 290 -1.89 0.74 -10.08
CA VAL A 290 -2.82 0.15 -9.11
C VAL A 290 -3.66 1.25 -8.46
N GLY A 291 -4.96 0.98 -8.31
CA GLY A 291 -5.84 1.82 -7.52
C GLY A 291 -5.63 1.54 -6.04
N ALA A 292 -5.52 2.59 -5.24
CA ALA A 292 -5.43 2.48 -3.80
C ALA A 292 -6.54 3.30 -3.13
N ASN A 293 -6.93 2.82 -1.96
CA ASN A 293 -8.02 3.39 -1.19
C ASN A 293 -7.62 4.66 -0.41
N ASP A 294 -6.51 5.30 -0.76
CA ASP A 294 -6.23 6.70 -0.44
C ASP A 294 -6.87 7.66 -1.45
N GLY A 295 -7.64 7.12 -2.40
CA GLY A 295 -8.40 7.88 -3.40
C GLY A 295 -7.61 8.12 -4.69
N MET A 296 -6.49 7.42 -4.89
CA MET A 296 -5.60 7.64 -6.04
C MET A 296 -5.40 6.39 -6.88
N LEU A 297 -5.18 6.62 -8.18
CA LEU A 297 -4.50 5.66 -9.04
C LEU A 297 -3.00 5.96 -8.98
N HIS A 298 -2.19 4.98 -8.58
CA HIS A 298 -0.74 5.11 -8.51
C HIS A 298 -0.08 4.44 -9.71
N GLY A 299 1.07 4.96 -10.11
CA GLY A 299 1.98 4.39 -11.10
C GLY A 299 3.40 4.32 -10.55
N PHE A 300 3.92 3.11 -10.37
CA PHE A 300 5.27 2.86 -9.85
C PHE A 300 6.21 2.38 -10.96
N ASP A 301 7.50 2.66 -10.81
CA ASP A 301 8.54 2.09 -11.68
C ASP A 301 8.63 0.57 -11.43
N ALA A 302 8.24 -0.22 -12.43
CA ALA A 302 8.19 -1.66 -12.34
C ALA A 302 9.53 -2.34 -12.67
N SER A 303 10.61 -1.57 -12.87
CA SER A 303 11.93 -2.14 -13.12
C SER A 303 12.39 -3.01 -11.95
N MET A 304 13.10 -4.11 -12.23
CA MET A 304 13.66 -4.99 -11.20
C MET A 304 15.07 -4.57 -10.74
N THR A 305 15.68 -3.63 -11.45
CA THR A 305 17.02 -3.10 -11.18
C THR A 305 17.07 -1.60 -11.39
N GLY A 306 17.96 -0.91 -10.68
CA GLY A 306 18.19 0.54 -10.82
C GLY A 306 17.84 1.32 -9.57
N SER A 307 18.05 2.64 -9.61
CA SER A 307 17.84 3.52 -8.45
C SER A 307 16.39 3.96 -8.25
N THR A 308 15.54 3.81 -9.27
CA THR A 308 14.14 4.24 -9.24
C THR A 308 13.15 3.09 -9.07
N ILE A 309 13.61 1.84 -8.91
CA ILE A 309 12.74 0.67 -8.73
C ILE A 309 11.74 0.87 -7.59
N GLY A 310 10.48 0.48 -7.81
CA GLY A 310 9.41 0.61 -6.83
C GLY A 310 9.05 2.06 -6.46
N LYS A 311 9.70 3.07 -7.04
CA LYS A 311 9.40 4.48 -6.76
C LYS A 311 8.09 4.87 -7.44
N GLU A 312 7.24 5.60 -6.71
CA GLU A 312 6.07 6.23 -7.31
C GLU A 312 6.51 7.30 -8.32
N MET A 313 6.11 7.11 -9.58
CA MET A 313 6.44 8.03 -10.68
C MET A 313 5.31 9.01 -10.94
N VAL A 314 4.07 8.60 -10.71
CA VAL A 314 2.87 9.41 -10.89
C VAL A 314 1.73 8.87 -10.02
N ALA A 315 0.86 9.77 -9.57
CA ALA A 315 -0.45 9.40 -9.06
C ALA A 315 -1.53 10.29 -9.69
N TYR A 316 -2.78 9.84 -9.66
CA TYR A 316 -3.93 10.59 -10.17
C TYR A 316 -5.10 10.56 -9.17
N VAL A 317 -5.63 11.75 -8.88
CA VAL A 317 -6.81 11.97 -8.03
C VAL A 317 -8.04 12.22 -8.93
N PRO A 318 -9.02 11.31 -8.96
CA PRO A 318 -10.28 11.53 -9.68
C PRO A 318 -11.14 12.62 -9.02
N ASN A 319 -11.96 13.32 -9.82
CA ASN A 319 -12.90 14.30 -9.24
C ASN A 319 -13.96 13.69 -8.33
N ALA A 320 -14.33 12.42 -8.57
CA ALA A 320 -15.37 11.73 -7.82
C ALA A 320 -15.04 11.53 -6.33
N VAL A 321 -13.74 11.54 -5.96
CA VAL A 321 -13.32 11.27 -4.57
C VAL A 321 -13.17 12.53 -3.71
N TYR A 322 -13.30 13.74 -4.29
CA TYR A 322 -13.01 14.98 -3.56
C TYR A 322 -13.90 15.19 -2.33
N SER A 323 -15.18 14.82 -2.40
CA SER A 323 -16.11 14.93 -1.28
C SER A 323 -15.76 13.97 -0.13
N GLU A 324 -15.05 12.90 -0.41
CA GLU A 324 -14.72 11.88 0.57
C GLU A 324 -13.41 12.15 1.32
N PHE A 325 -12.58 13.07 0.83
CA PHE A 325 -11.30 13.36 1.49
C PHE A 325 -11.44 13.89 2.91
N ILE A 326 -12.56 14.53 3.24
CA ILE A 326 -12.87 14.90 4.63
C ILE A 326 -13.00 13.64 5.48
N ASN A 327 -13.72 12.62 4.99
CA ASN A 327 -13.88 11.34 5.68
C ASN A 327 -12.55 10.59 5.78
N PHE A 328 -11.80 10.48 4.68
CA PHE A 328 -10.49 9.83 4.65
C PHE A 328 -9.48 10.42 5.65
N SER A 329 -9.48 11.75 5.80
CA SER A 329 -8.59 12.44 6.74
C SER A 329 -9.07 12.39 8.19
N SER A 330 -10.30 11.96 8.46
CA SER A 330 -10.89 12.01 9.81
C SER A 330 -10.22 11.02 10.76
N PRO A 331 -9.89 11.39 12.01
CA PRO A 331 -9.44 10.45 13.03
C PRO A 331 -10.47 9.34 13.34
N ALA A 332 -11.76 9.61 13.13
CA ALA A 332 -12.85 8.65 13.26
C ALA A 332 -13.16 7.93 11.94
N TYR A 333 -12.16 7.79 11.06
CA TYR A 333 -12.31 7.12 9.78
C TYR A 333 -12.87 5.72 9.97
N ASN A 334 -14.07 5.51 9.42
CA ASN A 334 -14.61 4.18 9.18
C ASN A 334 -14.27 3.84 7.74
N HIS A 335 -13.72 2.64 7.52
CA HIS A 335 -13.25 2.24 6.20
C HIS A 335 -14.35 2.35 5.15
N ARG A 336 -13.96 2.93 4.01
CA ARG A 336 -14.79 3.14 2.83
C ARG A 336 -13.93 2.90 1.62
N TYR A 337 -14.53 2.33 0.58
CA TYR A 337 -13.88 2.09 -0.70
C TYR A 337 -13.98 3.35 -1.58
N PHE A 338 -12.85 3.87 -2.06
CA PHE A 338 -12.75 5.05 -2.93
C PHE A 338 -12.27 4.66 -4.34
N VAL A 339 -10.96 4.44 -4.51
CA VAL A 339 -10.36 3.97 -5.78
C VAL A 339 -9.89 2.54 -5.58
N ASP A 340 -10.84 1.62 -5.68
CA ASP A 340 -10.60 0.20 -5.46
C ASP A 340 -10.86 -0.65 -6.72
N GLY A 341 -11.14 0.01 -7.84
CA GLY A 341 -11.25 -0.66 -9.14
C GLY A 341 -9.87 -1.06 -9.69
N SER A 342 -9.80 -2.24 -10.32
CA SER A 342 -8.63 -2.63 -11.11
C SER A 342 -8.46 -1.66 -12.30
N PRO A 343 -7.27 -1.06 -12.51
CA PRO A 343 -7.03 -0.27 -13.70
C PRO A 343 -7.10 -1.15 -14.96
N THR A 344 -7.40 -0.49 -16.08
CA THR A 344 -7.30 -1.02 -17.43
C THR A 344 -6.33 -0.15 -18.21
N VAL A 345 -5.56 -0.76 -19.10
CA VAL A 345 -4.52 -0.09 -19.85
C VAL A 345 -4.66 -0.40 -21.33
N GLY A 346 -4.26 0.54 -22.18
CA GLY A 346 -4.30 0.34 -23.63
C GLY A 346 -3.76 1.54 -24.39
N ASP A 347 -3.41 1.32 -25.66
CA ASP A 347 -3.05 2.41 -26.56
C ASP A 347 -4.31 3.07 -27.13
N ALA A 348 -4.29 4.39 -27.31
CA ALA A 348 -5.39 5.17 -27.88
C ALA A 348 -4.84 6.31 -28.73
N SER A 349 -5.61 6.72 -29.74
CA SER A 349 -5.24 7.81 -30.65
C SER A 349 -6.37 8.83 -30.76
N ASN A 350 -6.01 10.12 -30.74
CA ASN A 350 -6.85 11.21 -31.25
C ASN A 350 -6.28 11.81 -32.57
N THR A 351 -5.04 11.45 -32.91
CA THR A 351 -4.31 11.76 -34.16
C THR A 351 -2.95 11.04 -34.14
N VAL A 352 -2.37 10.91 -32.94
CA VAL A 352 -1.16 10.12 -32.63
C VAL A 352 -1.47 9.20 -31.46
N PHE A 353 -0.94 7.98 -31.49
CA PHE A 353 -1.13 7.02 -30.40
C PHE A 353 -0.41 7.45 -29.11
N ARG A 354 -1.04 7.13 -27.98
CA ARG A 354 -0.54 7.29 -26.62
C ARG A 354 -1.04 6.11 -25.80
N ALA A 355 -0.26 5.62 -24.84
CA ALA A 355 -0.81 4.66 -23.89
C ALA A 355 -1.56 5.37 -22.76
N LEU A 356 -2.68 4.77 -22.38
CA LEU A 356 -3.58 5.22 -21.35
C LEU A 356 -3.67 4.17 -20.25
N ALA A 357 -3.80 4.65 -19.01
CA ALA A 357 -4.26 3.87 -17.88
C ALA A 357 -5.56 4.53 -17.37
N SER A 358 -6.58 3.72 -17.16
CA SER A 358 -7.90 4.14 -16.67
C SER A 358 -8.26 3.29 -15.46
N ALA A 359 -8.63 3.92 -14.36
CA ALA A 359 -9.16 3.23 -13.18
C ALA A 359 -10.55 3.77 -12.84
N SER A 360 -11.40 2.89 -12.34
CA SER A 360 -12.74 3.26 -11.89
C SER A 360 -12.69 3.63 -10.41
N ALA A 361 -13.19 4.82 -10.07
CA ALA A 361 -13.52 5.17 -8.70
C ALA A 361 -14.98 4.78 -8.44
N LEU A 362 -15.25 4.12 -7.32
CA LEU A 362 -16.62 3.89 -6.85
C LEU A 362 -16.97 5.05 -5.92
N SER A 363 -17.93 5.89 -6.31
CA SER A 363 -18.62 6.78 -5.36
C SER A 363 -19.86 6.03 -4.88
N ALA A 364 -19.91 5.69 -3.59
CA ALA A 364 -21.10 5.11 -2.96
C ALA A 364 -22.22 6.13 -2.81
#